data_AF-A0A9Y3S4E0-F1
#
_entry.id   AF-A0A9Y3S4E0-F1
#
_cell.length_a   1.000
_cell.length_b   1.000
_cell.length_c   1.000
_cell.angle_alpha   90.00
_cell.angle_beta   90.00
_cell.angle_gamma   90.00
#
_symmetry.space_group_name_H-M   'P 1'
#
loop_
_entity.id
_entity.type
_entity.pdbx_description
1 polymer ?
#
loop_
_entity_poly.entity_id
_entity_poly.type
_entity_poly.pdbx_seq_one_letter_code
_entity_poly.pdbx_strand_id
1 'polypeptide(L)'
;MFIHCNLATLIFVLTLDRHVYTILGGHEAVPHSRPYMVLLQRHMSDGRKKYCAGFLLNEDFVMTAATCQAESYTALLGVHNVNSNSEIQRISVEQPFPHKYFNTTSFINDVMLLKLSSKAKFSENVKPIPLASHDDGTLPK
;
A
#
# COMPACT_ATOMS: atom_id res chain seq x y z
N MET A 1 38.36 -27.01 8.37
CA MET A 1 37.55 -26.06 9.17
C MET A 1 37.28 -24.71 8.49
N PHE A 2 37.67 -24.49 7.22
CA PHE A 2 37.40 -23.22 6.51
C PHE A 2 36.21 -23.30 5.52
N ILE A 3 35.89 -24.50 5.03
CA ILE A 3 34.82 -24.72 4.04
C ILE A 3 33.41 -24.59 4.68
N HIS A 4 33.23 -25.09 5.91
CA HIS A 4 31.96 -24.96 6.63
C HIS A 4 31.60 -23.51 7.00
N CYS A 5 32.60 -22.65 7.18
CA CYS A 5 32.39 -21.24 7.49
C CYS A 5 31.85 -20.47 6.28
N ASN A 6 32.39 -20.74 5.08
CA ASN A 6 31.92 -20.12 3.83
C ASN A 6 30.53 -20.60 3.41
N LEU A 7 30.19 -21.87 3.68
CA LEU A 7 28.84 -22.38 3.41
C LEU A 7 27.82 -21.77 4.39
N ALA A 8 28.19 -21.61 5.66
CA ALA A 8 27.34 -20.97 6.66
C ALA A 8 27.11 -19.49 6.37
N THR A 9 28.12 -18.74 5.93
CA THR A 9 27.96 -17.33 5.53
C THR A 9 27.13 -17.21 4.25
N LEU A 10 27.31 -18.09 3.27
CA LEU A 10 26.48 -18.13 2.07
C LEU A 10 25.01 -18.45 2.41
N ILE A 11 24.76 -19.43 3.29
CA ILE A 11 23.40 -19.74 3.78
C ILE A 11 22.80 -18.55 4.55
N PHE A 12 23.59 -17.86 5.38
CA PHE A 12 23.15 -16.67 6.11
C PHE A 12 22.78 -15.52 5.16
N VAL A 13 23.60 -15.26 4.13
CA VAL A 13 23.31 -14.27 3.09
C VAL A 13 22.06 -14.66 2.27
N LEU A 14 21.92 -15.93 1.90
CA LEU A 14 20.77 -16.43 1.14
C LEU A 14 19.47 -16.49 1.96
N THR A 15 19.54 -16.58 3.29
CA THR A 15 18.36 -16.60 4.18
C THR A 15 17.98 -15.21 4.69
N LEU A 16 18.91 -14.25 4.67
CA LEU A 16 18.67 -12.85 5.04
C LEU A 16 18.03 -12.01 3.94
N ASP A 17 17.75 -12.58 2.77
CA ASP A 17 17.03 -11.90 1.68
C ASP A 17 15.52 -11.75 1.97
N ARG A 18 15.16 -11.55 3.24
CA ARG A 18 13.90 -10.91 3.59
C ARG A 18 14.08 -9.42 3.36
N HIS A 19 13.55 -8.94 2.24
CA HIS A 19 13.20 -7.52 2.10
C HIS A 19 12.28 -7.11 3.25
N VAL A 20 12.85 -6.60 4.33
CA VAL A 20 12.11 -5.98 5.42
C VAL A 20 11.85 -4.55 5.00
N TYR A 21 10.62 -4.28 4.54
CA TYR A 21 10.17 -2.93 4.23
C TYR A 21 9.85 -2.19 5.53
N THR A 22 10.89 -1.75 6.23
CA THR A 22 10.75 -0.90 7.42
C THR A 22 10.71 0.57 7.00
N ILE A 23 9.84 1.36 7.63
CA ILE A 23 9.92 2.82 7.53
C ILE A 23 11.17 3.28 8.29
N LEU A 24 12.18 3.78 7.57
CA LEU A 24 13.45 4.22 8.16
C LEU A 24 13.20 5.35 9.16
N GLY A 25 13.67 5.18 10.40
CA GLY A 25 13.44 6.13 11.48
C GLY A 25 11.99 6.16 12.03
N GLY A 26 11.13 5.25 11.58
CA GLY A 26 9.75 5.14 12.07
C GLY A 26 9.62 4.33 13.35
N HIS A 27 8.39 4.27 13.85
CA HIS A 27 7.94 3.36 14.90
C HIS A 27 6.60 2.75 14.48
N GLU A 28 6.20 1.68 15.15
CA GLU A 28 4.89 1.07 14.92
C GLU A 28 3.77 2.07 15.25
N ALA A 29 2.85 2.28 14.30
CA ALA A 29 1.68 3.11 14.54
C ALA A 29 0.76 2.43 15.55
N VAL A 30 0.11 3.21 16.43
CA VAL A 30 -0.91 2.69 17.34
C VAL A 30 -1.96 1.91 16.52
N PRO A 31 -2.34 0.68 16.93
CA PRO A 31 -3.26 -0.15 16.17
C PRO A 31 -4.50 0.61 15.70
N HIS A 32 -4.76 0.55 14.40
CA HIS A 32 -5.93 1.16 13.75
C HIS A 32 -6.10 2.69 13.92
N SER A 33 -5.07 3.40 14.42
CA SER A 33 -5.08 4.88 14.53
C SER A 33 -5.08 5.64 13.20
N ARG A 34 -4.99 4.91 12.08
CA ARG A 34 -4.99 5.42 10.70
C ARG A 34 -5.99 4.61 9.86
N PRO A 35 -7.31 4.75 10.11
CA PRO A 35 -8.34 3.89 9.55
C PRO A 35 -8.55 4.06 8.04
N TYR A 36 -7.94 5.09 7.45
CA TYR A 36 -7.94 5.35 6.01
C TYR A 36 -6.83 4.64 5.26
N MET A 37 -5.83 4.08 5.95
CA MET A 37 -4.70 3.42 5.29
C MET A 37 -5.14 2.14 4.59
N VAL A 38 -4.69 2.00 3.34
CA VAL A 38 -4.95 0.83 2.50
C VAL A 38 -3.63 0.22 2.09
N LEU A 39 -3.47 -1.08 2.32
CA LEU A 39 -2.37 -1.84 1.74
C LEU A 39 -2.80 -2.36 0.37
N LEU A 40 -2.11 -1.93 -0.69
CA LEU A 40 -2.35 -2.38 -2.05
C LEU A 40 -1.43 -3.56 -2.36
N GLN A 41 -1.99 -4.75 -2.46
CA GLN A 41 -1.31 -5.91 -3.00
C GLN A 41 -1.39 -5.87 -4.53
N ARG A 42 -0.27 -5.55 -5.18
CA ARG A 42 -0.13 -5.43 -6.63
C ARG A 42 0.29 -6.76 -7.23
N HIS A 43 -0.42 -7.19 -8.26
CA HIS A 43 -0.05 -8.33 -9.08
C HIS A 43 0.55 -7.79 -10.38
N MET A 44 1.81 -8.10 -10.62
CA MET A 44 2.56 -7.66 -11.80
C MET A 44 2.45 -8.71 -12.91
N SER A 45 2.63 -8.29 -14.16
CA SER A 45 2.55 -9.17 -15.35
C SER A 45 3.61 -10.26 -15.41
N ASP A 46 4.68 -10.12 -14.63
CA ASP A 46 5.71 -11.16 -14.46
C ASP A 46 5.36 -12.17 -13.34
N GLY A 47 4.12 -12.12 -12.83
CA GLY A 47 3.62 -12.99 -11.76
C GLY A 47 4.07 -12.58 -10.36
N ARG A 48 4.93 -11.56 -10.21
CA ARG A 48 5.39 -11.11 -8.89
C ARG A 48 4.29 -10.35 -8.15
N LYS A 49 4.26 -10.55 -6.83
CA LYS A 49 3.47 -9.73 -5.91
C LYS A 49 4.33 -8.59 -5.37
N LYS A 50 3.84 -7.36 -5.49
CA LYS A 50 4.46 -6.16 -4.92
C LYS A 50 3.44 -5.45 -4.02
N TYR A 51 3.92 -4.48 -3.25
CA TYR A 51 3.06 -3.71 -2.36
C TYR A 51 3.20 -2.22 -2.65
N CYS A 52 2.09 -1.50 -2.45
CA CYS A 52 2.04 -0.05 -2.40
C CYS A 52 1.11 0.38 -1.25
N ALA A 53 1.20 1.65 -0.88
CA ALA A 53 0.24 2.27 0.02
C ALA A 53 -0.86 2.97 -0.78
N GLY A 54 -2.04 3.10 -0.17
CA GLY A 54 -3.11 3.94 -0.63
C GLY A 54 -3.91 4.49 0.55
N PHE A 55 -4.85 5.37 0.26
CA PHE A 55 -5.75 5.95 1.24
C PHE A 55 -7.19 5.95 0.73
N LEU A 56 -8.11 5.55 1.60
CA LEU A 56 -9.53 5.47 1.31
C LEU A 56 -10.13 6.88 1.25
N LEU A 57 -10.75 7.24 0.13
CA LEU A 57 -11.43 8.53 -0.03
C LEU A 57 -12.91 8.47 0.32
N ASN A 58 -13.54 7.36 -0.05
CA ASN A 58 -14.93 7.02 0.23
C ASN A 58 -15.10 5.50 0.09
N GLU A 59 -16.32 5.01 0.14
CA GLU A 59 -16.62 3.59 0.04
C GLU A 59 -16.21 2.94 -1.30
N ASP A 60 -16.05 3.72 -2.37
CA ASP A 60 -15.77 3.22 -3.72
C ASP A 60 -14.33 3.44 -4.17
N PHE A 61 -13.62 4.43 -3.61
CA PHE A 61 -12.35 4.91 -4.15
C PHE A 61 -11.19 4.90 -3.16
N VAL A 62 -10.05 4.38 -3.62
CA VAL A 62 -8.75 4.50 -2.99
C VAL A 62 -7.86 5.39 -3.85
N MET A 63 -7.16 6.35 -3.25
CA MET A 63 -6.12 7.11 -3.93
C MET A 63 -4.74 6.52 -3.63
N THR A 64 -3.85 6.54 -4.61
CA THR A 64 -2.46 6.08 -4.51
C THR A 64 -1.60 6.86 -5.52
N ALA A 65 -0.32 6.52 -5.62
CA ALA A 65 0.57 7.06 -6.63
C ALA A 65 0.35 6.37 -7.99
N ALA A 66 0.48 7.09 -9.10
CA ALA A 66 0.43 6.51 -10.44
C ALA A 66 1.59 5.54 -10.70
N THR A 67 2.74 5.74 -10.07
CA THR A 67 3.87 4.79 -10.04
C THR A 67 3.52 3.42 -9.44
N CYS A 68 2.41 3.32 -8.70
CA CYS A 68 1.86 2.07 -8.20
C CYS A 68 1.08 1.26 -9.24
N GLN A 69 1.05 1.65 -10.51
CA GLN A 69 0.38 0.91 -11.59
C GLN A 69 0.78 -0.58 -11.62
N ALA A 70 -0.19 -1.48 -11.74
CA ALA A 70 -0.03 -2.92 -11.84
C ALA A 70 -1.08 -3.51 -12.81
N GLU A 71 -1.00 -4.82 -13.05
CA GLU A 71 -1.98 -5.54 -13.88
C GLU A 71 -3.30 -5.70 -13.11
N SER A 72 -3.23 -6.08 -11.83
CA SER A 72 -4.38 -6.12 -10.94
C SER A 72 -3.99 -5.85 -9.50
N TYR A 73 -5.00 -5.57 -8.66
CA TYR A 73 -4.80 -5.17 -7.27
C TYR A 73 -5.80 -5.86 -6.36
N THR A 74 -5.36 -6.15 -5.14
CA THR A 74 -6.26 -6.33 -3.99
C THR A 74 -6.00 -5.21 -3.00
N ALA A 75 -7.03 -4.43 -2.69
CA ALA A 75 -7.03 -3.45 -1.62
C ALA A 75 -7.33 -4.15 -0.29
N LEU A 76 -6.45 -3.99 0.69
CA LEU A 76 -6.63 -4.49 2.04
C LEU A 76 -6.88 -3.30 2.97
N LEU A 77 -8.07 -3.24 3.57
CA LEU A 77 -8.49 -2.16 4.48
C LEU A 77 -8.59 -2.68 5.92
N GLY A 78 -8.38 -1.78 6.89
CA GLY A 78 -8.42 -2.12 8.32
C GLY A 78 -7.17 -2.85 8.82
N VAL A 79 -6.11 -2.88 8.02
CA VAL A 79 -4.87 -3.60 8.33
C VAL A 79 -4.03 -2.83 9.34
N HIS A 80 -3.72 -3.48 10.46
CA HIS A 80 -2.60 -3.08 11.32
C HIS A 80 -1.44 -4.09 11.20
N ASN A 81 -1.77 -5.38 11.35
CA ASN A 81 -0.85 -6.49 11.10
C ASN A 81 -1.47 -7.48 10.09
N VAL A 82 -0.82 -7.63 8.94
CA VAL A 82 -1.29 -8.49 7.83
C VAL A 82 -1.41 -9.97 8.19
N ASN A 83 -0.72 -10.42 9.24
CA ASN A 83 -0.72 -11.81 9.68
C ASN A 83 -1.68 -12.06 10.86
N SER A 84 -2.44 -11.05 11.29
CA SER A 84 -3.39 -11.18 12.39
C SER A 84 -4.76 -11.68 11.90
N ASN A 85 -5.54 -12.26 12.82
CA ASN A 85 -6.93 -12.67 12.58
C ASN A 85 -7.92 -11.49 12.63
N SER A 86 -7.46 -10.25 12.43
CA SER A 86 -8.31 -9.07 12.44
C SER A 86 -9.26 -9.03 11.23
N GLU A 87 -10.37 -8.30 11.36
CA GLU A 87 -11.32 -8.07 10.27
C GLU A 87 -10.71 -7.20 9.17
N ILE A 88 -9.90 -7.82 8.31
CA ILE A 88 -9.32 -7.19 7.12
C ILE A 88 -10.31 -7.33 5.96
N GLN A 89 -10.70 -6.21 5.37
CA GLN A 89 -11.48 -6.22 4.13
C GLN A 89 -10.54 -6.39 2.95
N ARG A 90 -10.76 -7.42 2.13
CA ARG A 90 -9.99 -7.66 0.91
C ARG A 90 -10.90 -7.44 -0.29
N ILE A 91 -10.66 -6.37 -1.03
CA ILE A 91 -11.52 -5.94 -2.13
C ILE A 91 -10.65 -5.85 -3.39
N SER A 92 -11.07 -6.49 -4.48
CA SER A 92 -10.39 -6.32 -5.77
C SER A 92 -10.62 -4.90 -6.33
N VAL A 93 -9.70 -4.43 -7.16
CA VAL A 93 -9.89 -3.16 -7.88
C VAL A 93 -10.56 -3.45 -9.22
N GLU A 94 -11.65 -2.74 -9.50
CA GLU A 94 -12.37 -2.80 -10.77
C GLU A 94 -11.57 -2.08 -11.87
N GLN A 95 -11.12 -0.86 -11.57
CA GLN A 95 -10.47 -0.02 -12.58
C GLN A 95 -9.49 0.99 -11.96
N PRO A 96 -8.27 1.12 -12.50
CA PRO A 96 -7.35 2.20 -12.19
C PRO A 96 -7.59 3.43 -13.09
N PHE A 97 -7.45 4.62 -12.51
CA PHE A 97 -7.54 5.92 -13.17
C PHE A 97 -6.28 6.75 -12.83
N PRO A 98 -5.13 6.48 -13.47
CA PRO A 98 -3.96 7.32 -13.31
C PRO A 98 -4.24 8.72 -13.86
N HIS A 99 -3.62 9.74 -13.26
CA HIS A 99 -3.75 11.10 -13.77
C HIS A 99 -3.32 11.18 -15.23
N LYS A 100 -4.16 11.78 -16.09
CA LYS A 100 -3.94 11.85 -17.55
C LYS A 100 -2.58 12.43 -17.95
N TYR A 101 -2.04 13.30 -17.11
CA TYR A 101 -0.75 13.99 -17.31
C TYR A 101 0.36 13.47 -16.39
N PHE A 102 0.24 12.25 -15.86
CA PHE A 102 1.33 11.61 -15.14
C PHE A 102 2.53 11.43 -16.08
N ASN A 103 3.69 11.91 -15.65
CA ASN A 103 4.93 11.81 -16.41
C ASN A 103 5.89 10.83 -15.72
N THR A 104 6.24 9.73 -16.38
CA THR A 104 7.05 8.65 -15.80
C THR A 104 8.52 9.02 -15.60
N THR A 105 9.01 10.08 -16.24
CA THR A 105 10.41 10.51 -16.12
C THR A 105 10.59 11.53 -14.99
N SER A 106 9.67 12.50 -14.90
CA SER A 106 9.72 13.60 -13.92
C SER A 106 8.88 13.34 -12.67
N PHE A 107 8.01 12.32 -12.69
CA PHE A 107 7.03 12.03 -11.64
C PHE A 107 6.03 13.14 -11.37
N ILE A 108 5.90 14.10 -12.29
CA ILE A 108 4.87 15.14 -12.22
C ILE A 108 3.50 14.46 -12.35
N ASN A 109 2.56 14.89 -11.49
CA ASN A 109 1.21 14.33 -11.36
C ASN A 109 1.18 12.83 -11.00
N ASP A 110 2.06 12.39 -10.08
CA ASP A 110 2.08 11.01 -9.58
C ASP A 110 0.90 10.69 -8.64
N VAL A 111 -0.31 10.69 -9.20
CA VAL A 111 -1.56 10.40 -8.49
C VAL A 111 -2.47 9.52 -9.34
N MET A 112 -3.13 8.57 -8.69
CA MET A 112 -4.04 7.62 -9.31
C MET A 112 -5.22 7.31 -8.38
N LEU A 113 -6.42 7.24 -8.94
CA LEU A 113 -7.59 6.71 -8.25
C LEU A 113 -7.80 5.25 -8.64
N LEU A 114 -8.18 4.42 -7.68
CA LEU A 114 -8.55 3.02 -7.87
C LEU A 114 -10.01 2.88 -7.45
N LYS A 115 -10.87 2.47 -8.39
CA LYS A 115 -12.26 2.12 -8.09
C LYS A 115 -12.31 0.69 -7.58
N LEU A 116 -12.87 0.49 -6.40
CA LEU A 116 -13.07 -0.82 -5.78
C LEU A 116 -14.19 -1.59 -6.49
N SER A 117 -14.07 -2.92 -6.56
CA SER A 117 -15.09 -3.79 -7.17
C SER A 117 -16.35 -3.95 -6.33
N SER A 118 -16.27 -3.61 -5.05
CA SER A 118 -17.40 -3.50 -4.15
C SER A 118 -17.12 -2.43 -3.09
N LYS A 119 -18.18 -1.88 -2.51
CA LYS A 119 -18.07 -0.83 -1.49
C LYS A 119 -17.33 -1.33 -0.25
N ALA A 120 -16.35 -0.56 0.20
CA ALA A 120 -15.74 -0.72 1.50
C ALA A 120 -16.78 -0.50 2.60
N LYS A 121 -16.83 -1.40 3.58
CA LYS A 121 -17.73 -1.28 4.73
C LYS A 121 -17.04 -0.41 5.77
N PHE A 122 -17.59 0.76 6.08
CA PHE A 122 -17.02 1.57 7.14
C PHE A 122 -17.17 0.92 8.51
N SER A 123 -16.15 1.07 9.35
CA SER A 123 -16.07 0.55 10.71
C SER A 123 -15.14 1.43 11.54
N GLU A 124 -14.89 1.07 12.81
CA GLU A 124 -13.89 1.77 13.61
C GLU A 124 -12.48 1.74 12.99
N ASN A 125 -12.17 0.68 12.25
CA ASN A 125 -10.86 0.47 11.64
C ASN A 125 -10.79 0.85 10.16
N VAL A 126 -11.93 1.20 9.54
CA VAL A 126 -12.03 1.54 8.10
C VAL A 126 -12.87 2.80 7.96
N LYS A 127 -12.21 3.94 7.71
CA LYS A 127 -12.85 5.26 7.56
C LYS A 127 -12.11 6.05 6.48
N PRO A 128 -12.80 6.91 5.70
CA PRO A 128 -12.15 7.73 4.69
C PRO A 128 -11.28 8.84 5.32
N ILE A 129 -10.29 9.33 4.56
CA ILE A 129 -9.52 10.53 4.90
C ILE A 129 -10.21 11.78 4.30
N PRO A 130 -10.30 12.90 5.02
CA PRO A 130 -10.72 14.17 4.43
C PRO A 130 -9.66 14.66 3.42
N LEU A 131 -10.11 15.19 2.29
CA LEU A 131 -9.24 15.88 1.34
C LEU A 131 -9.03 17.33 1.77
N ALA A 132 -7.86 17.88 1.47
CA ALA A 132 -7.60 19.30 1.65
C ALA A 132 -8.60 20.13 0.82
N SER A 133 -9.02 21.27 1.37
CA SER A 133 -9.78 22.26 0.63
C SER A 133 -8.87 22.95 -0.40
N HIS A 134 -9.46 23.56 -1.42
CA HIS A 134 -8.72 24.21 -2.50
C HIS A 134 -7.83 25.39 -2.02
N ASP A 135 -8.16 26.00 -0.87
CA ASP A 135 -7.56 27.26 -0.38
C ASP A 135 -6.83 27.15 0.96
N ASP A 136 -6.82 25.99 1.61
CA ASP A 136 -6.05 25.81 2.83
C ASP A 136 -4.59 25.49 2.47
N GLY A 137 -3.75 26.52 2.42
CA GLY A 137 -2.28 26.38 2.51
C GLY A 137 -1.80 25.69 3.80
N THR A 138 -2.73 25.25 4.64
CA THR A 138 -2.49 24.40 5.80
C THR A 138 -2.82 22.94 5.47
N LEU A 139 -1.84 22.06 5.68
CA LEU A 139 -2.01 20.62 5.58
C LEU A 139 -3.17 20.15 6.48
N PRO A 140 -3.94 19.11 6.06
CA PRO A 140 -4.91 18.46 6.93
C PRO A 140 -4.25 18.07 8.26
N LYS A 141 -4.84 18.49 9.38
CA LYS A 141 -4.36 18.14 10.73
C LYS A 141 -4.70 16.69 11.09
#